data_AF-A0A9W6TAA2-F1
#
_entry.id   AF-A0A9W6TAA2-F1
#
_cell.length_a   1.000
_cell.length_b   1.000
_cell.length_c   1.000
_cell.angle_alpha   90.00
_cell.angle_beta   90.00
_cell.angle_gamma   90.00
#
_symmetry.space_group_name_H-M   'P 1'
#
loop_
_entity.id
_entity.type
_entity.pdbx_description
1 polymer ?
#
loop_
_entity_poly.entity_id
_entity_poly.type
_entity_poly.pdbx_seq_one_letter_code
_entity_poly.pdbx_strand_id
1 'polypeptide(L)'
;MSSSAPASSAPASTTPVSSAPNTSAPNTSAPTTSIPQSVTTVSSACNIPTGALIHGFGAKVYSHPRYQEQYLDENYYNEYTSLTPLTSATGITGAPSSFVYGRTPATVTEWNMAFAADHFLVEFVAYFFVTKSDVYQFDLIDIDNGLMIFLGAGAFDCCDSNVHNSQEGSQIAWEVLMPHSK
;
A
#
# COMPACT_ATOMS: atom_id res chain seq x y z
N MET A 1 -59.09 -23.51 75.23
CA MET A 1 -59.78 -22.26 74.82
C MET A 1 -58.87 -21.08 75.17
N SER A 2 -58.79 -20.07 74.28
CA SER A 2 -57.95 -18.85 74.32
C SER A 2 -56.43 -19.07 74.27
N SER A 3 -55.71 -18.77 73.18
CA SER A 3 -55.51 -17.49 72.46
C SER A 3 -54.77 -16.42 73.28
N SER A 4 -53.51 -16.19 72.93
CA SER A 4 -52.80 -14.93 73.13
C SER A 4 -51.83 -14.77 71.95
N ALA A 5 -52.07 -13.77 71.11
CA ALA A 5 -51.23 -13.43 69.97
C ALA A 5 -49.88 -12.83 70.42
N PRO A 6 -48.77 -13.03 69.69
CA PRO A 6 -47.51 -12.36 69.99
C PRO A 6 -47.46 -10.95 69.39
N ALA A 7 -46.86 -10.03 70.15
CA ALA A 7 -46.63 -8.65 69.77
C ALA A 7 -45.58 -8.50 68.66
N SER A 8 -45.84 -7.52 67.80
CA SER A 8 -45.06 -7.09 66.64
C SER A 8 -43.69 -6.51 67.03
N SER A 9 -42.65 -6.92 66.31
CA SER A 9 -41.37 -6.22 66.24
C SER A 9 -41.02 -5.99 64.77
N ALA A 10 -40.93 -4.72 64.38
CA ALA A 10 -40.62 -4.29 63.02
C ALA A 10 -39.19 -4.71 62.60
N PRO A 11 -38.95 -5.09 61.33
CA PRO A 11 -37.60 -5.41 60.86
C PRO A 11 -36.75 -4.15 60.67
N ALA A 12 -35.51 -4.22 61.14
CA ALA A 12 -34.49 -3.20 60.90
C ALA A 12 -34.11 -3.14 59.41
N SER A 13 -34.07 -1.92 58.89
CA SER A 13 -33.63 -1.59 57.53
C SER A 13 -32.12 -1.81 57.40
N THR A 14 -31.71 -2.75 56.56
CA THR A 14 -30.32 -2.87 56.10
C THR A 14 -30.25 -2.42 54.65
N THR A 15 -29.58 -1.30 54.39
CA THR A 15 -29.24 -0.86 53.03
C THR A 15 -28.23 -1.82 52.40
N PRO A 16 -28.35 -2.15 51.09
CA PRO A 16 -27.36 -2.98 50.44
C PRO A 16 -26.05 -2.21 50.26
N VAL A 17 -24.94 -2.82 50.68
CA VAL A 17 -23.60 -2.35 50.34
C VAL A 17 -23.39 -2.62 48.85
N SER A 18 -23.44 -1.57 48.04
CA SER A 18 -23.04 -1.60 46.63
C SER A 18 -21.52 -1.74 46.56
N SER A 19 -21.04 -2.94 46.22
CA SER A 19 -19.66 -3.13 45.81
C SER A 19 -19.51 -2.68 44.35
N ALA A 20 -18.83 -1.56 44.13
CA ALA A 20 -18.48 -1.10 42.78
C ALA A 20 -17.53 -2.11 42.10
N PRO A 21 -17.66 -2.38 40.79
CA PRO A 21 -16.73 -3.25 40.08
C PRO A 21 -15.37 -2.56 39.98
N ASN A 22 -14.31 -3.28 40.33
CA ASN A 22 -12.94 -2.81 40.18
C ASN A 22 -12.57 -2.92 38.69
N THR A 23 -12.83 -1.87 37.90
CA THR A 23 -12.43 -1.82 36.49
C THR A 23 -10.96 -1.45 36.40
N SER A 24 -10.11 -2.43 36.12
CA SER A 24 -8.73 -2.19 35.69
C SER A 24 -8.78 -1.43 34.36
N ALA A 25 -8.24 -0.21 34.33
CA ALA A 25 -8.10 0.54 33.08
C ALA A 25 -7.18 -0.24 32.11
N PRO A 26 -7.48 -0.29 30.80
CA PRO A 26 -6.57 -0.87 29.83
C PRO A 26 -5.28 -0.05 29.82
N ASN A 27 -4.15 -0.72 30.00
CA ASN A 27 -2.84 -0.11 29.87
C ASN A 27 -2.57 0.11 28.37
N THR A 28 -3.11 1.18 27.80
CA THR A 28 -2.79 1.60 26.43
C THR A 28 -1.41 2.22 26.45
N SER A 29 -0.38 1.42 26.19
CA SER A 29 0.92 1.93 25.80
C SER A 29 0.72 2.82 24.56
N ALA A 30 1.02 4.11 24.68
CA ALA A 30 1.07 4.99 23.52
C ALA A 30 2.08 4.41 22.50
N PRO A 31 1.79 4.46 21.19
CA PRO A 31 2.77 4.04 20.20
C PRO A 31 4.00 4.91 20.37
N THR A 32 5.13 4.30 20.72
CA THR A 32 6.43 4.95 20.63
C THR A 32 6.71 5.19 19.16
N THR A 33 6.37 6.36 18.66
CA THR A 33 6.86 6.89 17.39
C THR A 33 8.36 7.11 17.56
N SER A 34 9.15 6.08 17.26
CA SER A 34 10.56 6.26 16.96
C SER A 34 10.62 7.22 15.78
N ILE A 35 11.14 8.43 15.99
CA ILE A 35 11.47 9.36 14.91
C ILE A 35 12.37 8.57 13.94
N PRO A 36 11.98 8.38 12.67
CA PRO A 36 12.84 7.74 11.71
C PRO A 36 14.16 8.51 11.66
N GLN A 37 15.27 7.80 11.76
CA GLN A 37 16.59 8.37 11.58
C GLN A 37 16.59 9.06 10.21
N SER A 38 16.67 10.39 10.20
CA SER A 38 16.64 11.21 8.99
C SER A 38 17.89 10.90 8.16
N VAL A 39 17.81 9.87 7.34
CA VAL A 39 18.68 9.73 6.18
C VAL A 39 18.01 10.56 5.10
N THR A 40 18.35 11.84 5.01
CA THR A 40 18.02 12.66 3.85
C THR A 40 18.88 12.17 2.69
N THR A 41 18.46 11.08 2.05
CA THR A 41 19.06 10.63 0.79
C THR A 41 18.67 11.65 -0.28
N VAL A 42 19.66 12.38 -0.80
CA VAL A 42 19.44 13.22 -1.97
C VAL A 42 19.33 12.29 -3.17
N SER A 43 18.13 12.18 -3.74
CA SER A 43 17.92 11.46 -5.00
C SER A 43 18.51 12.28 -6.15
N SER A 44 19.13 11.61 -7.13
CA SER A 44 19.39 12.25 -8.42
C SER A 44 18.06 12.53 -9.14
N ALA A 45 18.06 13.53 -10.01
CA ALA A 45 16.91 13.97 -10.78
C ALA A 45 17.32 14.24 -12.23
N CYS A 46 16.33 14.29 -13.14
CA CYS A 46 16.55 14.51 -14.55
C CYS A 46 16.14 15.92 -14.98
N ASN A 47 16.91 16.50 -15.90
CA ASN A 47 16.51 17.69 -16.62
C ASN A 47 15.89 17.27 -17.96
N ILE A 48 14.56 17.17 -18.00
CA ILE A 48 13.82 16.69 -19.17
C ILE A 48 13.33 17.88 -20.00
N PRO A 49 13.58 17.94 -21.31
CA PRO A 49 13.06 19.02 -22.15
C PRO A 49 11.52 19.02 -22.19
N THR A 50 10.93 20.20 -21.97
CA THR A 50 9.47 20.40 -21.80
C THR A 50 8.60 19.95 -23.00
N GLY A 51 9.19 19.74 -24.18
CA GLY A 51 8.46 19.43 -25.42
C GLY A 51 8.16 17.95 -25.69
N ALA A 52 8.65 17.02 -24.88
CA ALA A 52 8.57 15.57 -25.15
C ALA A 52 7.76 14.78 -24.11
N LEU A 53 6.90 15.46 -23.33
CA LEU A 53 6.29 14.92 -22.12
C LEU A 53 4.83 14.46 -22.35
N ILE A 54 4.55 13.21 -22.03
CA ILE A 54 3.22 12.61 -21.92
C ILE A 54 2.81 12.62 -20.45
N HIS A 55 1.68 13.25 -20.13
CA HIS A 55 1.22 13.31 -18.74
C HIS A 55 0.73 11.94 -18.23
N GLY A 56 1.31 11.42 -17.14
CA GLY A 56 0.96 10.15 -16.50
C GLY A 56 2.07 9.10 -16.57
N PHE A 57 1.83 7.92 -16.01
CA PHE A 57 2.76 6.78 -16.05
C PHE A 57 2.76 6.10 -17.42
N GLY A 58 3.91 5.57 -17.79
CA GLY A 58 3.99 4.39 -18.64
C GLY A 58 3.79 3.14 -17.77
N ALA A 59 3.10 2.13 -18.27
CA ALA A 59 2.98 0.85 -17.58
C ALA A 59 3.19 -0.34 -18.52
N LYS A 60 3.74 -1.41 -17.97
CA LYS A 60 3.88 -2.71 -18.61
C LYS A 60 3.38 -3.79 -17.67
N VAL A 61 2.65 -4.75 -18.21
CA VAL A 61 2.19 -5.92 -17.46
C VAL A 61 2.97 -7.13 -17.92
N TYR A 62 3.48 -7.91 -16.99
CA TYR A 62 4.23 -9.15 -17.24
C TYR A 62 3.47 -10.33 -16.65
N SER A 63 3.64 -11.50 -17.28
CA SER A 63 3.13 -12.74 -16.69
C SER A 63 3.97 -13.09 -15.46
N HIS A 64 3.31 -13.35 -14.34
CA HIS A 64 3.96 -13.84 -13.13
C HIS A 64 3.57 -15.31 -12.91
N PRO A 65 4.48 -16.23 -12.62
CA PRO A 65 4.10 -17.61 -12.36
C PRO A 65 3.19 -17.75 -11.14
N ARG A 66 2.12 -18.55 -11.25
CA ARG A 66 1.23 -18.82 -10.12
C ARG A 66 1.96 -19.59 -9.01
N TYR A 67 1.78 -19.16 -7.77
CA TYR A 67 2.31 -19.81 -6.55
C TYR A 67 3.84 -19.79 -6.40
N GLN A 68 4.52 -18.88 -7.09
CA GLN A 68 5.93 -18.63 -6.85
C GLN A 68 6.05 -17.43 -5.90
N GLU A 69 6.77 -17.61 -4.79
CA GLU A 69 7.12 -16.51 -3.87
C GLU A 69 8.34 -15.73 -4.37
N GLN A 70 8.59 -15.71 -5.69
CA GLN A 70 9.71 -15.01 -6.30
C GLN A 70 9.70 -13.52 -5.97
N TYR A 71 8.53 -12.93 -5.75
CA TYR A 71 8.38 -11.55 -5.28
C TYR A 71 8.96 -11.29 -3.87
N LEU A 72 9.33 -12.33 -3.11
CA LEU A 72 10.06 -12.20 -1.85
C LEU A 72 11.58 -12.13 -2.06
N ASP A 73 12.08 -12.47 -3.25
CA ASP A 73 13.49 -12.37 -3.61
C ASP A 73 13.78 -10.97 -4.16
N GLU A 74 14.67 -10.22 -3.50
CA GLU A 74 15.09 -8.89 -3.96
C GLU A 74 15.68 -8.91 -5.37
N ASN A 75 16.30 -10.04 -5.79
CA ASN A 75 16.85 -10.19 -7.12
C ASN A 75 15.76 -10.32 -8.20
N TYR A 76 14.57 -10.82 -7.85
CA TYR A 76 13.48 -10.98 -8.80
C TYR A 76 13.10 -9.66 -9.47
N TYR A 77 13.13 -8.59 -8.68
CA TYR A 77 12.85 -7.23 -9.12
C TYR A 77 13.94 -6.63 -10.04
N ASN A 78 15.13 -7.23 -10.10
CA ASN A 78 16.13 -6.89 -11.10
C ASN A 78 16.00 -7.75 -12.37
N GLU A 79 15.40 -8.93 -12.26
CA GLU A 79 15.34 -9.94 -13.32
C GLU A 79 14.05 -9.90 -14.14
N TYR A 80 12.94 -9.37 -13.61
CA TYR A 80 11.65 -9.37 -14.31
C TYR A 80 11.69 -8.62 -15.65
N THR A 81 12.61 -7.66 -15.80
CA THR A 81 12.80 -6.88 -17.03
C THR A 81 13.24 -7.76 -18.21
N SER A 82 13.73 -8.98 -17.96
CA SER A 82 14.01 -10.00 -18.97
C SER A 82 12.75 -10.69 -19.52
N LEU A 83 11.61 -10.53 -18.86
CA LEU A 83 10.33 -11.09 -19.29
C LEU A 83 9.74 -10.25 -20.43
N THR A 84 9.05 -10.89 -21.37
CA THR A 84 8.29 -10.17 -22.40
C THR A 84 7.00 -9.60 -21.80
N PRO A 85 6.73 -8.29 -21.93
CA PRO A 85 5.46 -7.72 -21.50
C PRO A 85 4.27 -8.34 -22.24
N LEU A 86 3.20 -8.65 -21.52
CA LEU A 86 1.91 -9.07 -22.07
C LEU A 86 1.20 -7.92 -22.77
N THR A 87 1.26 -6.73 -22.17
CA THR A 87 0.61 -5.51 -22.66
C THR A 87 1.28 -4.29 -22.04
N SER A 88 1.07 -3.11 -22.64
CA SER A 88 1.58 -1.84 -22.16
C SER A 88 0.63 -0.69 -22.48
N ALA A 89 0.71 0.37 -21.68
CA ALA A 89 -0.04 1.60 -21.88
C ALA A 89 0.77 2.82 -21.43
N THR A 90 0.35 4.00 -21.88
CA THR A 90 0.95 5.29 -21.52
C THR A 90 -0.13 6.29 -21.15
N GLY A 91 0.28 7.38 -20.51
CA GLY A 91 -0.65 8.44 -20.12
C GLY A 91 -1.59 8.04 -18.98
N ILE A 92 -1.15 7.11 -18.12
CA ILE A 92 -1.93 6.62 -16.99
C ILE A 92 -1.86 7.66 -15.87
N THR A 93 -2.95 8.38 -15.63
CA THR A 93 -2.97 9.50 -14.65
C THR A 93 -3.54 9.10 -13.29
N GLY A 94 -4.16 7.92 -13.19
CA GLY A 94 -4.63 7.38 -11.92
C GLY A 94 -3.50 6.72 -11.15
N ALA A 95 -3.47 6.92 -9.83
CA ALA A 95 -2.62 6.11 -8.96
C ALA A 95 -3.02 4.64 -9.05
N PRO A 96 -2.08 3.68 -8.95
CA PRO A 96 -2.43 2.29 -8.75
C PRO A 96 -3.32 2.17 -7.50
N SER A 97 -4.56 1.72 -7.67
CA SER A 97 -5.56 1.62 -6.61
C SER A 97 -5.77 0.17 -6.17
N SER A 98 -6.49 -0.03 -5.07
CA SER A 98 -6.88 -1.37 -4.59
C SER A 98 -7.64 -2.15 -5.66
N PHE A 99 -7.26 -3.41 -5.84
CA PHE A 99 -7.91 -4.34 -6.74
C PHE A 99 -8.67 -5.41 -5.97
N VAL A 100 -9.96 -5.54 -6.26
CA VAL A 100 -10.80 -6.60 -5.73
C VAL A 100 -11.28 -7.47 -6.88
N TYR A 101 -10.57 -8.57 -7.13
CA TYR A 101 -10.92 -9.51 -8.18
C TYR A 101 -11.55 -10.79 -7.61
N GLY A 102 -12.55 -11.31 -8.32
CA GLY A 102 -13.15 -12.61 -8.00
C GLY A 102 -12.19 -13.77 -8.27
N ARG A 103 -12.40 -14.92 -7.61
CA ARG A 103 -11.52 -16.12 -7.67
C ARG A 103 -11.36 -16.77 -9.05
N THR A 104 -12.16 -16.41 -10.05
CA THR A 104 -12.08 -16.97 -11.41
C THR A 104 -11.10 -16.18 -12.25
N PRO A 105 -10.27 -16.83 -13.10
CA PRO A 105 -9.40 -16.13 -14.04
C PRO A 105 -10.28 -15.25 -14.95
N ALA A 106 -10.31 -13.97 -14.61
CA ALA A 106 -11.01 -12.95 -15.35
C ALA A 106 -9.94 -12.14 -16.08
N THR A 107 -10.15 -11.93 -17.38
CA THR A 107 -9.49 -10.81 -18.03
C THR A 107 -10.03 -9.54 -17.41
N VAL A 108 -9.14 -8.71 -16.90
CA VAL A 108 -9.47 -7.38 -16.37
C VAL A 108 -8.95 -6.34 -17.33
N THR A 109 -9.66 -5.22 -17.41
CA THR A 109 -9.25 -4.06 -18.19
C THR A 109 -8.95 -2.95 -17.22
N GLU A 110 -7.67 -2.69 -16.98
CA GLU A 110 -7.19 -1.65 -16.06
C GLU A 110 -6.13 -0.82 -16.73
N TRP A 111 -6.13 0.49 -16.46
CA TRP A 111 -5.17 1.42 -17.07
C TRP A 111 -5.11 1.35 -18.61
N ASN A 112 -6.24 1.04 -19.25
CA ASN A 112 -6.37 0.77 -20.70
C ASN A 112 -5.61 -0.46 -21.20
N MET A 113 -5.26 -1.38 -20.31
CA MET A 113 -4.59 -2.65 -20.60
C MET A 113 -5.50 -3.82 -20.24
N ALA A 114 -5.54 -4.85 -21.09
CA ALA A 114 -6.29 -6.07 -20.82
C ALA A 114 -5.33 -7.22 -20.49
N PHE A 115 -5.49 -7.85 -19.33
CA PHE A 115 -4.61 -8.94 -18.85
C PHE A 115 -5.33 -9.87 -17.87
N ALA A 116 -4.73 -11.03 -17.58
CA ALA A 116 -5.29 -11.99 -16.61
C ALA A 116 -5.02 -11.51 -15.18
N ALA A 117 -6.09 -11.41 -14.38
CA ALA A 117 -6.02 -10.84 -13.04
C ALA A 117 -5.46 -11.77 -11.95
N ASP A 118 -5.18 -13.03 -12.28
CA ASP A 118 -4.88 -14.05 -11.28
C ASP A 118 -3.38 -14.18 -10.96
N HIS A 119 -2.49 -13.74 -11.84
CA HIS A 119 -1.05 -13.71 -11.60
C HIS A 119 -0.31 -12.79 -12.59
N PHE A 120 0.04 -11.59 -12.13
CA PHE A 120 0.74 -10.61 -12.95
C PHE A 120 1.67 -9.73 -12.12
N LEU A 121 2.63 -9.13 -12.81
CA LEU A 121 3.49 -8.05 -12.33
C LEU A 121 3.16 -6.81 -13.15
N VAL A 122 3.03 -5.66 -12.51
CA VAL A 122 2.92 -4.37 -13.22
C VAL A 122 4.08 -3.47 -12.86
N GLU A 123 4.79 -3.03 -13.88
CA GLU A 123 5.79 -1.98 -13.80
C GLU A 123 5.11 -0.66 -14.19
N PHE A 124 5.14 0.34 -13.31
CA PHE A 124 4.83 1.73 -13.62
C PHE A 124 6.11 2.53 -13.62
N VAL A 125 6.29 3.35 -14.65
CA VAL A 125 7.46 4.20 -14.78
C VAL A 125 7.04 5.63 -15.09
N ALA A 126 7.58 6.58 -14.34
CA ALA A 126 7.36 8.01 -14.51
C ALA A 126 8.52 8.83 -13.92
N TYR A 127 8.68 10.05 -14.40
CA TYR A 127 9.20 11.19 -13.66
C TYR A 127 8.12 11.80 -12.74
N PHE A 128 8.49 12.11 -11.52
CA PHE A 128 7.68 12.79 -10.51
C PHE A 128 8.12 14.23 -10.35
N PHE A 129 7.28 15.14 -10.86
CA PHE A 129 7.52 16.56 -10.75
C PHE A 129 7.22 17.09 -9.35
N VAL A 130 8.21 17.76 -8.78
CA VAL A 130 8.07 18.52 -7.53
C VAL A 130 8.11 20.01 -7.82
N THR A 131 7.05 20.72 -7.45
CA THR A 131 6.96 22.19 -7.63
C THR A 131 7.71 22.97 -6.55
N LYS A 132 8.12 22.29 -5.47
CA LYS A 132 8.80 22.89 -4.34
C LYS A 132 9.96 21.99 -3.90
N SER A 133 11.11 22.56 -3.59
CA SER A 133 12.18 21.82 -2.93
C SER A 133 11.80 21.57 -1.47
N ASP A 134 11.53 20.31 -1.12
CA ASP A 134 11.13 19.90 0.22
C ASP A 134 11.39 18.40 0.44
N VAL A 135 11.11 17.92 1.65
CA VAL A 135 11.04 16.48 1.95
C VAL A 135 9.67 15.94 1.57
N TYR A 136 9.66 14.88 0.78
CA TYR A 136 8.45 14.18 0.35
C TYR A 136 8.36 12.83 1.04
N GLN A 137 7.17 12.50 1.54
CA GLN A 137 6.85 11.21 2.14
C GLN A 137 5.92 10.44 1.19
N PHE A 138 6.23 9.17 0.98
CA PHE A 138 5.40 8.24 0.23
C PHE A 138 4.87 7.20 1.22
N ASP A 139 3.55 7.11 1.35
CA ASP A 139 2.90 6.12 2.20
C ASP A 139 2.46 4.94 1.34
N LEU A 140 2.83 3.75 1.80
CA LEU A 140 2.44 2.48 1.19
C LEU A 140 1.38 1.84 2.07
N ILE A 141 0.16 1.73 1.54
CA ILE A 141 -1.01 1.32 2.31
C ILE A 141 -1.54 0.01 1.71
N ASP A 142 -1.82 -0.96 2.58
CA ASP A 142 -2.45 -2.23 2.23
C ASP A 142 -1.76 -2.97 1.07
N ILE A 143 -0.43 -3.09 1.12
CA ILE A 143 0.33 -3.86 0.13
C ILE A 143 -0.05 -5.33 0.24
N ASP A 144 -0.65 -5.84 -0.82
CA ASP A 144 -0.91 -7.27 -1.02
C ASP A 144 -0.60 -7.60 -2.49
N ASN A 145 0.45 -8.35 -2.84
CA ASN A 145 1.34 -9.14 -1.97
C ASN A 145 2.77 -8.61 -1.93
N GLY A 146 3.20 -7.82 -2.92
CA GLY A 146 4.54 -7.24 -2.98
C GLY A 146 4.53 -5.90 -3.71
N LEU A 147 5.35 -4.97 -3.24
CA LEU A 147 5.55 -3.68 -3.89
C LEU A 147 7.02 -3.27 -3.72
N MET A 148 7.63 -2.78 -4.78
CA MET A 148 8.88 -2.03 -4.68
C MET A 148 8.77 -0.67 -5.36
N ILE A 149 9.45 0.32 -4.77
CA ILE A 149 9.60 1.65 -5.34
C ILE A 149 11.08 1.96 -5.46
N PHE A 150 11.47 2.38 -6.65
CA PHE A 150 12.78 2.93 -6.92
C PHE A 150 12.68 4.42 -7.22
N LEU A 151 13.64 5.20 -6.73
CA LEU A 151 13.70 6.65 -6.92
C LEU A 151 15.05 7.09 -7.48
N GLY A 152 15.03 8.12 -8.34
CA GLY A 152 16.24 8.69 -8.94
C GLY A 152 17.03 7.68 -9.76
N ALA A 153 18.36 7.71 -9.68
CA ALA A 153 19.24 6.79 -10.42
C ALA A 153 19.06 5.31 -10.05
N GLY A 154 18.33 5.01 -8.97
CA GLY A 154 17.94 3.63 -8.67
C GLY A 154 16.75 3.14 -9.51
N ALA A 155 15.99 4.04 -10.15
CA ALA A 155 14.81 3.71 -10.94
C ALA A 155 15.17 3.38 -12.39
N PHE A 156 15.78 4.32 -13.12
CA PHE A 156 16.18 4.15 -14.51
C PHE A 156 17.20 5.22 -14.94
N ASP A 157 17.67 5.19 -16.19
CA ASP A 157 18.53 6.26 -16.71
C ASP A 157 17.70 7.44 -17.23
N CYS A 158 18.15 8.66 -16.97
CA CYS A 158 17.49 9.85 -17.51
C CYS A 158 17.42 9.78 -19.04
N CYS A 159 16.26 10.11 -19.60
CA CYS A 159 16.00 10.09 -21.04
C CYS A 159 16.13 8.69 -21.68
N ASP A 160 16.03 7.60 -20.91
CA ASP A 160 15.84 6.27 -21.48
C ASP A 160 14.57 6.26 -22.32
N SER A 161 14.73 5.98 -23.62
CA SER A 161 13.63 5.95 -24.59
C SER A 161 12.60 4.86 -24.31
N ASN A 162 12.92 3.90 -23.43
CA ASN A 162 12.01 2.85 -23.00
C ASN A 162 11.08 3.29 -21.86
N VAL A 163 11.30 4.49 -21.32
CA VAL A 163 10.48 5.11 -20.29
C VAL A 163 9.64 6.21 -20.93
N HIS A 164 8.33 6.02 -20.95
CA HIS A 164 7.42 7.00 -21.51
C HIS A 164 7.40 8.25 -20.63
N ASN A 165 7.94 9.34 -21.18
CA ASN A 165 8.24 10.60 -20.52
C ASN A 165 7.04 11.20 -19.78
N SER A 166 6.98 11.15 -18.45
CA SER A 166 6.14 12.04 -17.66
C SER A 166 6.87 13.34 -17.30
N GLN A 167 6.13 14.36 -16.85
CA GLN A 167 6.67 15.72 -16.72
C GLN A 167 7.83 15.81 -15.72
N GLU A 168 8.81 16.66 -16.10
CA GLU A 168 10.07 17.02 -15.42
C GLU A 168 10.11 16.64 -13.93
N GLY A 169 11.13 15.92 -13.45
CA GLY A 169 11.21 15.60 -12.02
C GLY A 169 11.92 14.30 -11.71
N SER A 170 12.07 14.01 -10.41
CA SER A 170 12.77 12.82 -9.90
C SER A 170 12.12 11.55 -10.43
N GLN A 171 12.93 10.58 -10.85
CA GLN A 171 12.42 9.33 -11.40
C GLN A 171 11.71 8.51 -10.33
N ILE A 172 10.58 7.90 -10.67
CA ILE A 172 9.90 6.90 -9.85
C ILE A 172 9.50 5.71 -10.71
N ALA A 173 10.02 4.54 -10.36
CA ALA A 173 9.46 3.26 -10.79
C ALA A 173 8.65 2.68 -9.64
N TRP A 174 7.40 2.31 -9.89
CA TRP A 174 6.56 1.57 -8.96
C TRP A 174 6.35 0.18 -9.54
N GLU A 175 6.54 -0.83 -8.73
CA GLU A 175 6.30 -2.20 -9.15
C GLU A 175 5.33 -2.88 -8.20
N VAL A 176 4.17 -3.26 -8.71
CA VAL A 176 3.11 -3.91 -7.93
C VAL A 176 3.04 -5.37 -8.37
N LEU A 177 3.24 -6.28 -7.42
CA LEU A 177 3.06 -7.72 -7.56
C LEU A 177 1.81 -8.15 -6.79
N MET A 178 0.83 -8.72 -7.51
CA MET A 178 -0.41 -9.25 -6.93
C MET A 178 -0.60 -10.75 -7.21
N PRO A 179 0.11 -11.64 -6.50
CA PRO A 179 -0.24 -13.06 -6.42
C PRO A 179 -1.26 -13.40 -5.32
N HIS A 180 -2.54 -13.54 -5.69
CA HIS A 180 -3.62 -14.23 -4.96
C HIS A 180 -3.49 -14.42 -3.42
N SER A 181 -4.25 -13.65 -2.64
CA SER A 181 -4.51 -14.00 -1.23
C SER A 181 -5.40 -15.26 -1.12
N LYS A 182 -5.09 -16.12 -0.14
CA LYS A 182 -5.76 -17.42 0.09
C LYS A 182 -7.25 -17.29 0.43
#